data_AF-A0A850C1S1-F1
#
_entry.id   AF-A0A850C1S1-F1
#
_cell.length_a   1.000
_cell.length_b   1.000
_cell.length_c   1.000
_cell.angle_alpha   90.00
_cell.angle_beta   90.00
_cell.angle_gamma   90.00
#
_symmetry.space_group_name_H-M   'P 1'
#
loop_
_entity.id
_entity.type
_entity.pdbx_description
1 polymer ?
#
loop_
_entity_poly.entity_id
_entity_poly.type
_entity_poly.pdbx_seq_one_letter_code
_entity_poly.pdbx_strand_id
1 'polypeptide(L)'
;MLKKFFGDTLTDLGHLEGDYRVSQLKSDISQSILYMIIVSVGGLAMLRVDAMLFRERSDLFLLIAASRVGYVLVTVVFGIILSRTTRVRVFDRVLFGWMLFTIVCLGLENFTRPPYYLATAIDILVPFAIYALSPLKLKYTVALAVGFTAGTIYVGYFHKSGVDPILMNDVTLVLVVVHLLGWISTLQIQTYRRKSFRAFIDEKDAKEMVAYLANIDPLTKSLTRRQFMNIAESEFRRFTRYRRPLSLLILDADLFKKINDTYGHHAGDLTLRSLSLVAMEQKRAQDTFGRLGGEEFALLMPETTLTQALVVAERIRKTWADSPVNLDGEPIHSTISVGVAEALETDQSFEDLLRRADRMLYKAKSYGRNRVAAN
;
A
#
# COMPACT_ATOMS: atom_id res chain seq x y z
N MET A 1 -29.30 21.23 -6.33
CA MET A 1 -28.20 21.88 -7.08
C MET A 1 -26.86 21.80 -6.34
N LEU A 2 -26.74 22.33 -5.11
CA LEU A 2 -25.48 22.29 -4.33
C LEU A 2 -24.93 20.86 -4.08
N LYS A 3 -25.79 19.88 -3.79
CA LYS A 3 -25.38 18.47 -3.61
C LYS A 3 -24.82 17.82 -4.89
N LYS A 4 -25.15 18.35 -6.08
CA LYS A 4 -24.68 17.87 -7.39
C LYS A 4 -23.36 18.56 -7.82
N PHE A 5 -23.08 19.74 -7.25
CA PHE A 5 -21.81 20.47 -7.44
C PHE A 5 -20.76 20.07 -6.40
N PHE A 6 -21.17 19.77 -5.17
CA PHE A 6 -20.30 19.39 -4.06
C PHE A 6 -20.31 17.88 -3.74
N GLY A 7 -21.22 17.10 -4.29
CA GLY A 7 -21.30 15.65 -4.05
C GLY A 7 -20.02 14.90 -4.42
N ASP A 8 -19.32 15.39 -5.43
CA ASP A 8 -18.05 14.83 -5.93
C ASP A 8 -16.80 15.52 -5.34
N THR A 9 -16.97 16.51 -4.45
CA THR A 9 -15.83 17.33 -4.01
C THR A 9 -14.87 16.62 -3.08
N LEU A 10 -15.27 15.53 -2.43
CA LEU A 10 -14.34 14.59 -1.78
C LEU A 10 -14.47 13.21 -2.42
N THR A 11 -13.33 12.66 -2.85
CA THR A 11 -13.27 11.25 -3.24
C THR A 11 -13.75 10.39 -2.08
N ASP A 12 -14.81 9.62 -2.29
CA ASP A 12 -15.22 8.59 -1.34
C ASP A 12 -14.28 7.40 -1.46
N LEU A 13 -13.57 7.09 -0.37
CA LEU A 13 -12.69 5.94 -0.27
C LEU A 13 -13.43 4.69 0.26
N GLY A 14 -14.66 4.84 0.76
CA GLY A 14 -15.45 3.75 1.34
C GLY A 14 -14.65 2.98 2.39
N HIS A 15 -14.42 1.69 2.12
CA HIS A 15 -13.66 0.81 3.01
C HIS A 15 -12.17 1.17 3.12
N LEU A 16 -11.59 1.82 2.10
CA LEU A 16 -10.16 2.21 2.06
C LEU A 16 -9.83 3.43 2.92
N GLU A 17 -10.83 4.12 3.48
CA GLU A 17 -10.61 5.30 4.32
C GLU A 17 -9.73 4.98 5.55
N GLY A 18 -9.89 3.78 6.12
CA GLY A 18 -9.06 3.31 7.23
C GLY A 18 -7.59 3.20 6.84
N ASP A 19 -7.33 2.50 5.74
CA ASP A 19 -5.98 2.24 5.22
C ASP A 19 -5.30 3.52 4.78
N TYR A 20 -6.04 4.42 4.13
CA TYR A 20 -5.57 5.76 3.80
C TYR A 20 -5.07 6.49 5.06
N ARG A 21 -5.88 6.56 6.12
CA ARG A 21 -5.49 7.28 7.35
C ARG A 21 -4.30 6.65 8.05
N VAL A 22 -4.19 5.32 8.04
CA VAL A 22 -3.04 4.61 8.60
C VAL A 22 -1.79 4.89 7.78
N SER A 23 -1.88 4.87 6.44
CA SER A 23 -0.76 5.14 5.54
C SER A 23 -0.16 6.55 5.72
N GLN A 24 -1.01 7.53 6.02
CA GLN A 24 -0.60 8.93 6.17
C GLN A 24 -0.13 9.29 7.58
N LEU A 25 -0.43 8.47 8.60
CA LEU A 25 -0.24 8.80 10.01
C LEU A 25 1.17 9.29 10.36
N LYS A 26 2.21 8.62 9.85
CA LYS A 26 3.61 9.00 10.13
C LYS A 26 3.94 10.37 9.54
N SER A 27 3.46 10.66 8.34
CA SER A 27 3.66 11.97 7.69
C SER A 27 2.90 13.06 8.44
N ASP A 28 1.64 12.79 8.79
CA ASP A 28 0.79 13.73 9.54
C ASP A 28 1.38 14.03 10.93
N ILE A 29 1.99 13.05 11.61
CA ILE A 29 2.72 13.24 12.88
C ILE A 29 3.89 14.20 12.68
N SER A 30 4.77 13.93 11.71
CA SER A 30 5.95 14.77 11.46
C SER A 30 5.57 16.20 11.09
N GLN A 31 4.56 16.38 10.24
CA GLN A 31 4.05 17.70 9.84
C GLN A 31 3.43 18.45 11.03
N SER A 32 2.67 17.74 11.88
CA SER A 32 2.07 18.33 13.08
C SER A 32 3.13 18.78 14.10
N ILE A 33 4.19 18.00 14.29
CA ILE A 33 5.31 18.38 15.16
C ILE A 33 6.04 19.61 14.61
N LEU A 34 6.30 19.64 13.30
CA LEU A 34 6.90 20.82 12.65
C LEU A 34 6.02 22.07 12.86
N TYR A 35 4.71 21.93 12.68
CA TYR A 35 3.77 23.02 12.94
C TYR A 35 3.79 23.48 14.40
N MET A 36 3.78 22.55 15.35
CA MET A 36 3.92 22.85 16.80
C MET A 36 5.19 23.65 17.10
N ILE A 37 6.31 23.30 16.48
CA ILE A 37 7.59 24.02 16.62
C ILE A 37 7.47 25.43 16.04
N ILE A 38 6.95 25.58 14.81
CA ILE A 38 6.79 26.88 14.15
C ILE A 38 5.91 27.81 14.99
N VAL A 39 4.77 27.33 15.49
CA VAL A 39 3.88 28.14 16.34
C VAL A 39 4.55 28.51 17.66
N SER A 40 5.32 27.60 18.26
CA SER A 40 6.06 27.87 19.51
C SER A 40 7.14 28.94 19.33
N VAL A 41 7.92 28.84 18.24
CA VAL A 41 8.95 29.83 17.89
C VAL A 41 8.31 31.19 17.59
N GLY A 42 7.23 31.21 16.79
CA GLY A 42 6.49 32.43 16.48
C GLY A 42 5.91 33.10 17.73
N GLY A 43 5.37 32.31 18.67
CA GLY A 43 4.89 32.79 19.95
C GLY A 43 6.02 33.45 20.78
N LEU A 44 7.17 32.79 20.91
CA LEU A 44 8.32 33.36 21.63
C LEU A 44 8.88 34.62 20.95
N ALA A 45 8.87 34.70 19.63
CA ALA A 45 9.31 35.88 18.90
C ALA A 45 8.49 37.14 19.23
N MET A 46 7.24 36.97 19.70
CA MET A 46 6.38 38.08 20.13
C MET A 46 6.79 38.71 21.46
N LEU A 47 7.69 38.10 22.25
CA LEU A 47 8.16 38.67 23.52
C LEU A 47 8.70 40.10 23.38
N ARG A 48 9.34 40.42 22.25
CA ARG A 48 9.82 41.78 21.98
C ARG A 48 8.66 42.77 21.83
N VAL A 49 7.60 42.37 21.13
CA VAL A 49 6.38 43.17 20.95
C VAL A 49 5.67 43.32 22.30
N ASP A 50 5.60 42.25 23.09
CA ASP A 50 5.03 42.27 24.43
C ASP A 50 5.77 43.26 25.35
N ALA A 51 7.11 43.26 25.31
CA ALA A 51 7.93 44.19 26.10
C ALA A 51 7.67 45.65 25.73
N MET A 52 7.37 45.94 24.45
CA MET A 52 7.00 47.29 24.00
C MET A 52 5.58 47.66 24.45
N LEU A 53 4.62 46.74 24.33
CA LEU A 53 3.22 46.99 24.69
C LEU A 53 3.02 47.17 26.19
N PHE A 54 3.75 46.44 27.02
CA PHE A 54 3.61 46.45 28.47
C PHE A 54 4.79 47.13 29.16
N ARG A 55 5.46 48.06 28.49
CA ARG A 55 6.64 48.79 29.01
C ARG A 55 6.36 49.45 30.37
N GLU A 56 5.16 49.96 30.57
CA GLU A 56 4.72 50.62 31.81
C GLU A 56 4.06 49.66 32.82
N ARG A 57 3.88 48.38 32.45
CA ARG A 57 3.18 47.35 33.23
C ARG A 57 4.02 46.07 33.31
N SER A 58 5.08 46.13 34.12
CA SER A 58 6.02 45.03 34.30
C SER A 58 5.38 43.76 34.87
N ASP A 59 4.32 43.92 35.68
CA ASP A 59 3.47 42.83 36.19
C ASP A 59 2.81 42.03 35.05
N LEU A 60 2.17 42.72 34.11
CA LEU A 60 1.52 42.09 32.96
C LEU A 60 2.53 41.50 31.97
N PHE A 61 3.65 42.18 31.77
CA PHE A 61 4.72 41.66 30.91
C PHE A 61 5.25 40.32 31.43
N LEU A 62 5.56 40.21 32.73
CA LEU A 62 6.04 38.97 33.33
C LEU A 62 5.00 37.85 33.24
N LEU A 63 3.72 38.17 33.44
CA LEU A 63 2.63 37.20 33.31
C LEU A 63 2.54 36.63 31.88
N ILE A 64 2.61 37.48 30.84
CA ILE A 64 2.55 37.05 29.44
C ILE A 64 3.82 36.31 29.04
N ALA A 65 4.99 36.74 29.51
CA ALA A 65 6.23 36.01 29.27
C ALA A 65 6.17 34.59 29.87
N ALA A 66 5.65 34.46 31.09
CA ALA A 66 5.42 33.17 31.74
C ALA A 66 4.38 32.32 30.99
N SER A 67 3.29 32.91 30.50
CA SER A 67 2.27 32.17 29.75
C SER A 67 2.82 31.61 28.43
N ARG A 68 3.69 32.36 27.74
CA ARG A 68 4.35 31.88 26.51
C ARG A 68 5.31 30.73 26.76
N VAL A 69 6.14 30.83 27.81
CA VAL A 69 7.03 29.72 28.19
C VAL A 69 6.20 28.49 28.58
N GLY A 70 5.13 28.68 29.36
CA GLY A 70 4.18 27.62 29.72
C GLY A 70 3.53 26.97 28.49
N TYR A 71 3.09 27.77 27.52
CA TYR A 71 2.54 27.28 26.25
C TYR A 71 3.52 26.38 25.49
N VAL A 72 4.79 26.78 25.41
CA VAL A 72 5.84 25.99 24.75
C VAL A 72 6.06 24.66 25.48
N LEU A 73 6.13 24.68 26.82
CA LEU A 73 6.30 23.46 27.62
C LEU A 73 5.13 22.48 27.42
N VAL A 74 3.89 22.98 27.44
CA VAL A 74 2.71 22.14 27.16
C VAL A 74 2.74 21.60 25.73
N THR A 75 3.12 22.43 24.75
CA THR A 75 3.27 22.02 23.35
C THR A 75 4.31 20.92 23.17
N VAL A 76 5.44 20.98 23.89
CA VAL A 76 6.45 19.90 23.90
C VAL A 76 5.85 18.60 24.43
N VAL A 77 5.06 18.64 25.51
CA VAL A 77 4.38 17.44 26.04
C VAL A 77 3.44 16.83 25.00
N PHE A 78 2.61 17.65 24.33
CA PHE A 78 1.77 17.17 23.23
C PHE A 78 2.59 16.57 22.08
N GLY A 79 3.71 17.20 21.70
CA GLY A 79 4.62 16.70 20.66
C GLY A 79 5.23 15.34 21.02
N ILE A 80 5.62 15.14 22.29
CA ILE A 80 6.14 13.85 22.78
C ILE A 80 5.05 12.77 22.70
N ILE A 81 3.83 13.06 23.17
CA ILE A 81 2.70 12.11 23.09
C ILE A 81 2.40 11.75 21.63
N LEU A 82 2.37 12.74 20.75
CA LEU A 82 2.06 12.59 19.34
C LEU A 82 3.14 11.75 18.61
N SER A 83 4.42 11.98 18.92
CA SER A 83 5.54 11.22 18.34
C SER A 83 5.54 9.73 18.69
N ARG A 84 4.90 9.36 19.81
CA ARG A 84 4.78 7.96 20.27
C ARG A 84 3.49 7.28 19.81
N THR A 85 2.62 8.01 19.11
CA THR A 85 1.30 7.51 18.74
C THR A 85 1.35 6.64 17.48
N THR A 86 0.77 5.44 17.57
CA THR A 86 0.60 4.51 16.43
C THR A 86 -0.86 4.37 15.98
N ARG A 87 -1.81 4.96 16.72
CA ARG A 87 -3.25 4.84 16.48
C ARG A 87 -3.83 6.16 15.98
N VAL A 88 -4.46 6.15 14.81
CA VAL A 88 -5.10 7.32 14.19
C VAL A 88 -6.09 8.03 15.13
N ARG A 89 -6.91 7.28 15.89
CA ARG A 89 -7.87 7.88 16.83
C ARG A 89 -7.22 8.64 17.97
N VAL A 90 -6.07 8.16 18.45
CA VAL A 90 -5.31 8.84 19.52
C VAL A 90 -4.67 10.09 18.94
N PHE A 91 -4.08 10.00 17.75
CA PHE A 91 -3.52 11.14 17.02
C PHE A 91 -4.57 12.25 16.84
N ASP A 92 -5.76 11.93 16.32
CA ASP A 92 -6.83 12.90 16.09
C ASP A 92 -7.22 13.63 17.38
N ARG A 93 -7.34 12.91 18.51
CA ARG A 93 -7.71 13.49 19.81
C ARG A 93 -6.61 14.37 20.39
N VAL A 94 -5.37 13.91 20.36
CA VAL A 94 -4.21 14.62 20.89
C VAL A 94 -3.98 15.90 20.10
N LEU A 95 -4.00 15.82 18.76
CA LEU A 95 -3.83 16.98 17.90
C LEU A 95 -4.98 17.98 18.06
N PHE A 96 -6.24 17.51 18.07
CA PHE A 96 -7.39 18.38 18.31
C PHE A 96 -7.29 19.09 19.67
N GLY A 97 -6.92 18.35 20.72
CA GLY A 97 -6.73 18.90 22.07
C GLY A 97 -5.65 19.97 22.11
N TRP A 98 -4.51 19.75 21.46
CA TRP A 98 -3.46 20.76 21.36
C TRP A 98 -3.92 22.00 20.58
N MET A 99 -4.55 21.83 19.41
CA MET A 99 -5.05 22.97 18.62
C MET A 99 -6.09 23.79 19.40
N LEU A 100 -6.98 23.13 20.14
CA LEU A 100 -7.94 23.79 21.01
C LEU A 100 -7.24 24.56 22.14
N PHE A 101 -6.23 23.95 22.79
CA PHE A 101 -5.42 24.61 23.80
C PHE A 101 -4.72 25.86 23.23
N THR A 102 -4.13 25.78 22.04
CA THR A 102 -3.54 26.93 21.33
C THR A 102 -4.56 28.04 21.10
N ILE A 103 -5.77 27.71 20.62
CA ILE A 103 -6.84 28.69 20.40
C ILE A 103 -7.23 29.39 21.71
N VAL A 104 -7.36 28.64 22.80
CA VAL A 104 -7.68 29.21 24.12
C VAL A 104 -6.57 30.15 24.60
N CYS A 105 -5.30 29.74 24.49
CA CYS A 105 -4.16 30.60 24.86
C CYS A 105 -4.14 31.91 24.06
N LEU A 106 -4.31 31.82 22.73
CA LEU A 106 -4.37 33.01 21.87
C LEU A 106 -5.55 33.92 22.24
N GLY A 107 -6.71 33.33 22.53
CA GLY A 107 -7.89 34.07 23.00
C GLY A 107 -7.60 34.84 24.29
N LEU A 108 -7.04 34.17 25.31
CA LEU A 108 -6.67 34.79 26.59
C LEU A 108 -5.65 35.91 26.41
N GLU A 109 -4.64 35.72 25.56
CA GLU A 109 -3.69 36.78 25.24
C GLU A 109 -4.40 37.98 24.60
N ASN A 110 -5.36 37.75 23.69
CA ASN A 110 -6.08 38.82 22.98
C ASN A 110 -6.89 39.73 23.94
N PHE A 111 -7.47 39.19 25.01
CA PHE A 111 -8.15 39.96 26.06
C PHE A 111 -7.23 41.00 26.72
N THR A 112 -5.94 40.70 26.86
CA THR A 112 -4.97 41.62 27.49
C THR A 112 -4.41 42.68 26.54
N ARG A 113 -4.73 42.59 25.23
CA ARG A 113 -4.17 43.50 24.22
C ARG A 113 -4.94 44.81 24.14
N PRO A 114 -4.26 45.94 23.85
CA PRO A 114 -4.93 47.21 23.60
C PRO A 114 -5.91 47.15 22.42
N PRO A 115 -6.91 48.06 22.37
CA PRO A 115 -7.88 48.12 21.27
C PRO A 115 -7.25 48.25 19.88
N TYR A 116 -6.18 49.04 19.75
CA TYR A 116 -5.45 49.22 18.48
C TYR A 116 -4.64 48.00 18.02
N TYR A 117 -4.57 46.94 18.85
CA TYR A 117 -3.91 45.68 18.53
C TYR A 117 -4.91 44.63 17.99
N LEU A 118 -6.21 44.92 17.97
CA LEU A 118 -7.13 44.18 17.10
C LEU A 118 -6.65 44.31 15.65
N ALA A 119 -6.89 43.29 14.82
CA ALA A 119 -6.57 43.31 13.38
C ALA A 119 -5.10 43.11 12.99
N THR A 120 -4.23 42.57 13.85
CA THR A 120 -2.91 42.15 13.36
C THR A 120 -3.06 41.01 12.34
N ALA A 121 -2.15 40.93 11.36
CA ALA A 121 -2.13 39.85 10.38
C ALA A 121 -2.17 38.44 11.01
N ILE A 122 -1.76 38.32 12.28
CA ILE A 122 -1.72 37.06 13.03
C ILE A 122 -3.12 36.48 13.24
N ASP A 123 -4.11 37.28 13.64
CA ASP A 123 -5.48 36.82 13.88
C ASP A 123 -6.16 36.35 12.58
N ILE A 124 -5.73 36.89 11.44
CA ILE A 124 -6.21 36.50 10.11
C ILE A 124 -5.50 35.22 9.63
N LEU A 125 -4.22 35.07 9.94
CA LEU A 125 -3.41 33.91 9.54
C LEU A 125 -3.77 32.63 10.30
N VAL A 126 -4.23 32.73 11.56
CA VAL A 126 -4.52 31.55 12.39
C VAL A 126 -5.63 30.65 11.80
N PRO A 127 -6.83 31.15 11.44
CA PRO A 127 -7.85 30.34 10.79
C PRO A 127 -7.35 29.71 9.48
N PHE A 128 -6.62 30.48 8.67
CA PHE A 128 -6.04 29.98 7.43
C PHE A 128 -5.05 28.83 7.70
N ALA A 129 -4.17 28.98 8.69
CA ALA A 129 -3.23 27.94 9.10
C ALA A 129 -3.96 26.67 9.61
N ILE A 130 -5.06 26.83 10.36
CA ILE A 130 -5.90 25.71 10.79
C ILE A 130 -6.42 24.95 9.56
N TYR A 131 -6.94 25.63 8.54
CA TYR A 131 -7.43 24.98 7.33
C TYR A 131 -6.33 24.34 6.48
N ALA A 132 -5.22 25.04 6.27
CA ALA A 132 -4.16 24.62 5.36
C ALA A 132 -3.30 23.49 5.95
N LEU A 133 -3.07 23.51 7.26
CA LEU A 133 -2.07 22.65 7.91
C LEU A 133 -2.69 21.53 8.75
N SER A 134 -3.98 21.58 9.08
CA SER A 134 -4.62 20.54 9.89
C SER A 134 -4.89 19.26 9.08
N PRO A 135 -4.27 18.11 9.45
CA PRO A 135 -4.60 16.82 8.87
C PRO A 135 -5.90 16.21 9.45
N LEU A 136 -6.63 16.93 10.31
CA LEU A 136 -7.88 16.46 10.90
C LEU A 136 -8.99 16.36 9.84
N LYS A 137 -10.04 15.60 10.19
CA LYS A 137 -11.25 15.54 9.36
C LYS A 137 -11.86 16.95 9.24
N LEU A 138 -12.40 17.26 8.06
CA LEU A 138 -12.95 18.58 7.72
C LEU A 138 -13.83 19.18 8.82
N LYS A 139 -14.73 18.38 9.41
CA LYS A 139 -15.63 18.83 10.49
C LYS A 139 -14.89 19.37 11.73
N TYR A 140 -13.76 18.80 12.09
CA TYR A 140 -12.97 19.25 13.25
C TYR A 140 -12.17 20.51 12.90
N THR A 141 -11.59 20.56 11.71
CA THR A 141 -10.89 21.73 11.19
C THR A 141 -11.80 22.96 11.12
N VAL A 142 -13.01 22.79 10.56
CA VAL A 142 -14.03 23.85 10.51
C VAL A 142 -14.44 24.30 11.91
N ALA A 143 -14.68 23.35 12.83
CA ALA A 143 -15.08 23.70 14.20
C ALA A 143 -14.00 24.53 14.93
N LEU A 144 -12.73 24.16 14.80
CA LEU A 144 -11.61 24.89 15.40
C LEU A 144 -11.47 26.30 14.79
N ALA A 145 -11.48 26.41 13.46
CA ALA A 145 -11.34 27.70 12.79
C ALA A 145 -12.51 28.65 13.13
N VAL A 146 -13.74 28.16 13.07
CA VAL A 146 -14.93 28.98 13.39
C VAL A 146 -14.94 29.38 14.87
N GLY A 147 -14.55 28.47 15.76
CA GLY A 147 -14.43 28.75 17.19
C GLY A 147 -13.43 29.86 17.48
N PHE A 148 -12.25 29.83 16.84
CA PHE A 148 -11.26 30.90 16.94
C PHE A 148 -11.84 32.25 16.46
N THR A 149 -12.41 32.29 15.25
CA THR A 149 -12.97 33.51 14.68
C THR A 149 -14.11 34.09 15.51
N ALA A 150 -14.99 33.25 16.05
CA ALA A 150 -16.07 33.70 16.93
C ALA A 150 -15.52 34.35 18.21
N GLY A 151 -14.46 33.78 18.79
CA GLY A 151 -13.76 34.37 19.93
C GLY A 151 -13.14 35.74 19.61
N THR A 152 -12.47 35.86 18.47
CA THR A 152 -11.85 37.11 18.01
C THR A 152 -12.90 38.20 17.77
N ILE A 153 -14.01 37.87 17.09
CA ILE A 153 -15.13 38.79 16.87
C ILE A 153 -15.74 39.23 18.20
N TYR A 154 -15.93 38.29 19.14
CA TYR A 154 -16.47 38.60 20.46
C TYR A 154 -15.61 39.61 21.22
N VAL A 155 -14.30 39.36 21.30
CA VAL A 155 -13.35 40.28 21.98
C VAL A 155 -13.35 41.65 21.30
N GLY A 156 -13.39 41.68 19.97
CA GLY A 156 -13.40 42.93 19.19
C GLY A 156 -14.62 43.80 19.41
N TYR A 157 -15.83 43.23 19.34
CA TYR A 157 -17.08 43.97 19.45
C TYR A 157 -17.51 44.27 20.89
N PHE A 158 -17.28 43.34 21.82
CA PHE A 158 -17.92 43.40 23.14
C PHE A 158 -16.95 43.67 24.30
N HIS A 159 -15.65 43.40 24.12
CA HIS A 159 -14.67 43.60 25.20
C HIS A 159 -13.85 44.88 25.02
N LYS A 160 -13.42 45.19 23.79
CA LYS A 160 -12.55 46.33 23.51
C LYS A 160 -13.35 47.59 23.22
N SER A 161 -13.09 48.65 23.98
CA SER A 161 -13.69 49.97 23.79
C SER A 161 -12.87 50.85 22.86
N GLY A 162 -13.52 51.71 22.06
CA GLY A 162 -12.84 52.70 21.21
C GLY A 162 -12.26 52.13 19.91
N VAL A 163 -12.71 50.94 19.50
CA VAL A 163 -12.38 50.36 18.20
C VAL A 163 -13.15 51.09 17.11
N ASP A 164 -12.47 51.53 16.05
CA ASP A 164 -13.12 52.13 14.89
C ASP A 164 -14.09 51.13 14.24
N PRO A 165 -15.40 51.46 14.11
CA PRO A 165 -16.37 50.60 13.45
C PRO A 165 -16.00 50.18 12.03
N ILE A 166 -15.31 51.04 11.27
CA ILE A 166 -14.86 50.74 9.90
C ILE A 166 -13.82 49.64 9.93
N LEU A 167 -12.80 49.79 10.79
CA LEU A 167 -11.76 48.79 10.99
C LEU A 167 -12.35 47.44 11.41
N MET A 168 -13.33 47.44 12.33
CA MET A 168 -13.96 46.20 12.80
C MET A 168 -14.75 45.49 11.70
N ASN A 169 -15.42 46.25 10.84
CA ASN A 169 -16.10 45.71 9.66
C ASN A 169 -15.11 45.08 8.67
N ASP A 170 -13.99 45.76 8.39
CA ASP A 170 -12.96 45.26 7.47
C ASP A 170 -12.36 43.93 7.96
N VAL A 171 -12.03 43.84 9.25
CA VAL A 171 -11.52 42.60 9.86
C VAL A 171 -12.53 41.47 9.74
N THR A 172 -13.81 41.76 10.04
CA THR A 172 -14.88 40.77 9.97
C THR A 172 -15.04 40.25 8.54
N LEU A 173 -15.02 41.14 7.54
CA LEU A 173 -15.09 40.76 6.13
C LEU A 173 -13.89 39.89 5.72
N VAL A 174 -12.68 40.27 6.12
CA VAL A 174 -11.46 39.49 5.83
C VAL A 174 -11.52 38.11 6.46
N LEU A 175 -11.99 37.98 7.70
CA LEU A 175 -12.15 36.67 8.36
C LEU A 175 -13.15 35.78 7.62
N VAL A 176 -14.26 36.34 7.13
CA VAL A 176 -15.22 35.60 6.27
C VAL A 176 -14.53 35.10 5.00
N VAL A 177 -13.75 35.95 4.33
CA VAL A 177 -13.00 35.55 3.13
C VAL A 177 -11.99 34.45 3.45
N VAL A 178 -11.27 34.54 4.58
CA VAL A 178 -10.35 33.49 5.03
C VAL A 178 -11.06 32.16 5.28
N HIS A 179 -12.27 32.16 5.83
CA HIS A 179 -13.05 30.93 5.98
C HIS A 179 -13.43 30.30 4.65
N LEU A 180 -13.85 31.12 3.67
CA LEU A 180 -14.20 30.62 2.34
C LEU A 180 -12.97 30.02 1.64
N LEU A 181 -11.85 30.75 1.63
CA LEU A 181 -10.60 30.28 1.03
C LEU A 181 -10.03 29.06 1.76
N GLY A 182 -10.05 29.08 3.09
CA GLY A 182 -9.60 27.98 3.93
C GLY A 182 -10.43 26.72 3.71
N TRP A 183 -11.76 26.83 3.68
CA TRP A 183 -12.64 25.70 3.38
C TRP A 183 -12.32 25.10 2.00
N ILE A 184 -12.20 25.94 0.96
CA ILE A 184 -11.86 25.48 -0.40
C ILE A 184 -10.48 24.80 -0.41
N SER A 185 -9.50 25.40 0.26
CA SER A 185 -8.14 24.85 0.36
C SER A 185 -8.14 23.47 1.03
N THR A 186 -8.81 23.31 2.18
CA THR A 186 -8.89 22.01 2.86
C THR A 186 -9.59 20.95 2.00
N LEU A 187 -10.67 21.31 1.30
CA LEU A 187 -11.34 20.40 0.37
C LEU A 187 -10.38 19.95 -0.73
N GLN A 188 -9.69 20.89 -1.38
CA GLN A 188 -8.74 20.58 -2.45
C GLN A 188 -7.61 19.66 -1.97
N ILE A 189 -6.99 19.99 -0.83
CA ILE A 189 -5.90 19.21 -0.24
C ILE A 189 -6.37 17.79 0.09
N GLN A 190 -7.51 17.64 0.77
CA GLN A 190 -8.02 16.32 1.13
C GLN A 190 -8.36 15.48 -0.11
N THR A 191 -8.95 16.10 -1.13
CA THR A 191 -9.30 15.41 -2.37
C THR A 191 -8.08 15.00 -3.15
N TYR A 192 -7.05 15.85 -3.24
CA TYR A 192 -5.79 15.49 -3.88
C TYR A 192 -5.11 14.33 -3.16
N ARG A 193 -5.01 14.36 -1.82
CA ARG A 193 -4.41 13.28 -1.03
C ARG A 193 -5.17 11.96 -1.16
N ARG A 194 -6.50 11.99 -1.28
CA ARG A 194 -7.31 10.78 -1.49
C ARG A 194 -7.18 10.24 -2.91
N LYS A 195 -7.16 11.12 -3.92
CA LYS A 195 -6.92 10.74 -5.32
C LYS A 195 -5.55 10.10 -5.49
N SER A 196 -4.50 10.68 -4.90
CA SER A 196 -3.15 10.11 -4.97
C SER A 196 -3.04 8.75 -4.30
N PHE A 197 -3.69 8.56 -3.14
CA PHE A 197 -3.74 7.26 -2.49
C PHE A 197 -4.47 6.21 -3.34
N ARG A 198 -5.62 6.56 -3.92
CA ARG A 198 -6.37 5.65 -4.78
C ARG A 198 -5.56 5.24 -6.02
N ALA A 199 -4.94 6.21 -6.69
CA ALA A 199 -4.07 5.94 -7.84
C ALA A 199 -2.90 5.00 -7.49
N PHE A 200 -2.30 5.17 -6.30
CA PHE A 200 -1.25 4.29 -5.81
C PHE A 200 -1.73 2.84 -5.61
N ILE A 201 -2.94 2.64 -5.07
CA ILE A 201 -3.52 1.30 -4.93
C ILE A 201 -3.81 0.70 -6.31
N ASP A 202 -4.46 1.45 -7.19
CA ASP A 202 -4.80 0.98 -8.54
C ASP A 202 -3.54 0.59 -9.34
N GLU A 203 -2.46 1.36 -9.25
CA GLU A 203 -1.17 1.04 -9.87
C GLU A 203 -0.57 -0.24 -9.31
N LYS A 204 -0.61 -0.42 -7.99
CA LYS A 204 -0.10 -1.62 -7.32
C LYS A 204 -0.86 -2.87 -7.78
N ASP A 205 -2.19 -2.82 -7.78
CA ASP A 205 -3.04 -3.94 -8.17
C ASP A 205 -2.84 -4.30 -9.65
N ALA A 206 -2.73 -3.29 -10.52
CA ALA A 206 -2.41 -3.49 -11.93
C ALA A 206 -1.06 -4.18 -12.12
N LYS A 207 -0.03 -3.77 -11.36
CA LYS A 207 1.30 -4.36 -11.43
C LYS A 207 1.31 -5.81 -10.92
N GLU A 208 0.59 -6.11 -9.85
CA GLU A 208 0.43 -7.48 -9.34
C GLU A 208 -0.30 -8.37 -10.35
N MET A 209 -1.35 -7.87 -11.00
CA MET A 209 -2.07 -8.60 -12.05
C MET A 209 -1.18 -8.87 -13.27
N VAL A 210 -0.42 -7.86 -13.73
CA VAL A 210 0.55 -8.03 -14.82
C VAL A 210 1.60 -9.09 -14.45
N ALA A 211 2.13 -9.05 -13.22
CA ALA A 211 3.08 -10.04 -12.75
C ALA A 211 2.47 -11.45 -12.70
N TYR A 212 1.22 -11.59 -12.28
CA TYR A 212 0.50 -12.86 -12.28
C TYR A 212 0.34 -13.41 -13.71
N LEU A 213 -0.18 -12.61 -14.64
CA LEU A 213 -0.36 -13.00 -16.05
C LEU A 213 0.98 -13.31 -16.76
N ALA A 214 2.06 -12.65 -16.35
CA ALA A 214 3.40 -12.86 -16.87
C ALA A 214 4.03 -14.18 -16.42
N ASN A 215 3.58 -14.72 -15.29
CA ASN A 215 4.24 -15.83 -14.58
C ASN A 215 3.43 -17.13 -14.57
N ILE A 216 2.12 -17.06 -14.78
CA ILE A 216 1.21 -18.22 -14.77
C ILE A 216 0.63 -18.45 -16.16
N ASP A 217 0.69 -19.69 -16.64
CA ASP A 217 0.03 -20.11 -17.87
C ASP A 217 -1.50 -20.08 -17.66
N PRO A 218 -2.26 -19.30 -18.46
CA PRO A 218 -3.67 -19.05 -18.20
C PRO A 218 -4.53 -20.30 -18.36
N LEU A 219 -4.11 -21.25 -19.21
CA LEU A 219 -4.82 -22.50 -19.49
C LEU A 219 -4.65 -23.49 -18.35
N THR A 220 -3.40 -23.75 -17.94
CA THR A 220 -3.04 -24.87 -17.07
C THR A 220 -2.80 -24.48 -15.62
N LYS A 221 -2.71 -23.17 -15.33
CA LYS A 221 -2.35 -22.59 -14.01
C LYS A 221 -0.97 -22.98 -13.49
N SER A 222 -0.17 -23.67 -14.30
CA SER A 222 1.25 -23.93 -14.05
C SER A 222 2.07 -22.65 -14.30
N LEU A 223 3.34 -22.64 -13.88
CA LEU A 223 4.23 -21.53 -14.24
C LEU A 223 4.44 -21.46 -15.76
N THR A 224 4.56 -20.25 -16.31
CA THR A 224 5.03 -20.07 -17.68
C THR A 224 6.47 -20.57 -17.82
N ARG A 225 6.87 -20.99 -19.03
CA ARG A 225 8.25 -21.40 -19.35
C ARG A 225 9.27 -20.42 -18.76
N ARG A 226 9.10 -19.12 -19.00
CA ARG A 226 10.00 -18.08 -18.51
C ARG A 226 10.14 -18.11 -16.98
N GLN A 227 9.02 -18.17 -16.26
CA GLN A 227 9.06 -18.16 -14.81
C GLN A 227 9.61 -19.47 -14.22
N PHE A 228 9.29 -20.61 -14.83
CA PHE A 228 9.88 -21.89 -14.47
C PHE A 228 11.40 -21.87 -14.62
N MET A 229 11.93 -21.41 -15.75
CA MET A 229 13.38 -21.32 -16.00
C MET A 229 14.08 -20.42 -14.98
N ASN A 230 13.50 -19.25 -14.67
CA ASN A 230 14.06 -18.32 -13.67
C ASN A 230 14.23 -18.98 -12.29
N ILE A 231 13.21 -19.72 -11.83
CA ILE A 231 13.25 -20.42 -10.55
C ILE A 231 14.23 -21.59 -10.63
N ALA A 232 14.22 -22.33 -11.73
CA ALA A 232 15.09 -23.49 -11.92
C ALA A 232 16.57 -23.14 -11.93
N GLU A 233 16.95 -22.03 -12.57
CA GLU A 233 18.33 -21.52 -12.51
C GLU A 233 18.73 -21.13 -11.07
N SER A 234 17.81 -20.58 -10.30
CA SER A 234 18.06 -20.23 -8.89
C SER A 234 18.28 -21.47 -8.02
N GLU A 235 17.45 -22.49 -8.18
CA GLU A 235 17.61 -23.76 -7.48
C GLU A 235 18.85 -24.54 -7.94
N PHE A 236 19.21 -24.47 -9.22
CA PHE A 236 20.46 -25.04 -9.70
C PHE A 236 21.69 -24.37 -9.05
N ARG A 237 21.69 -23.03 -8.92
CA ARG A 237 22.76 -22.34 -8.16
C ARG A 237 22.84 -22.79 -6.69
N ARG A 238 21.69 -23.10 -6.07
CA ARG A 238 21.65 -23.66 -4.71
C ARG A 238 22.21 -25.08 -4.66
N PHE A 239 21.88 -25.92 -5.64
CA PHE A 239 22.50 -27.23 -5.83
C PHE A 239 24.03 -27.13 -5.92
N THR A 240 24.56 -26.25 -6.79
CA THR A 240 26.02 -26.06 -6.95
C THR A 240 26.69 -25.66 -5.64
N ARG A 241 26.03 -24.80 -4.85
CA ARG A 241 26.58 -24.28 -3.58
C ARG A 241 26.53 -25.29 -2.44
N TYR A 242 25.40 -25.98 -2.28
CA TYR A 242 25.12 -26.79 -1.09
C TYR A 242 25.21 -28.29 -1.33
N ARG A 243 25.34 -28.73 -2.59
CA ARG A 243 25.43 -30.14 -2.99
C ARG A 243 24.27 -31.00 -2.46
N ARG A 244 23.09 -30.38 -2.32
CA ARG A 244 21.85 -31.09 -2.00
C ARG A 244 21.23 -31.63 -3.29
N PRO A 245 20.68 -32.86 -3.32
CA PRO A 245 20.09 -33.44 -4.54
C PRO A 245 19.07 -32.52 -5.21
N LEU A 246 19.05 -32.48 -6.53
CA LEU A 246 18.09 -31.71 -7.32
C LEU A 246 17.69 -32.54 -8.52
N SER A 247 16.41 -32.86 -8.65
CA SER A 247 15.91 -33.66 -9.77
C SER A 247 14.94 -32.88 -10.64
N LEU A 248 14.89 -33.22 -11.92
CA LEU A 248 14.02 -32.64 -12.92
C LEU A 248 13.25 -33.74 -13.65
N LEU A 249 11.95 -33.56 -13.76
CA LEU A 249 11.08 -34.35 -14.62
C LEU A 249 10.65 -33.48 -15.80
N ILE A 250 10.66 -34.03 -17.01
CA ILE A 250 9.95 -33.47 -18.16
C ILE A 250 8.85 -34.45 -18.54
N LEU A 251 7.62 -33.95 -18.63
CA LEU A 251 6.40 -34.70 -18.91
C LEU A 251 5.85 -34.24 -20.26
N ASP A 252 5.40 -35.20 -21.06
CA ASP A 252 4.76 -34.93 -22.35
C ASP A 252 3.55 -35.84 -22.54
N ALA A 253 2.43 -35.24 -22.97
CA ALA A 253 1.20 -35.97 -23.25
C ALA A 253 1.32 -36.77 -24.55
N ASP A 254 1.26 -38.10 -24.42
CA ASP A 254 1.42 -39.01 -25.54
C ASP A 254 0.31 -38.82 -26.57
N LEU A 255 0.71 -38.69 -27.84
CA LEU A 255 -0.21 -38.55 -28.99
C LEU A 255 -1.16 -37.35 -28.86
N PHE A 256 -0.76 -36.28 -28.17
CA PHE A 256 -1.60 -35.08 -27.97
C PHE A 256 -2.18 -34.50 -29.27
N LYS A 257 -1.38 -34.47 -30.35
CA LYS A 257 -1.87 -34.05 -31.67
C LYS A 257 -3.07 -34.89 -32.14
N LYS A 258 -3.07 -36.21 -31.92
CA LYS A 258 -4.19 -37.09 -32.28
C LYS A 258 -5.46 -36.74 -31.50
N ILE A 259 -5.33 -36.33 -30.24
CA ILE A 259 -6.47 -35.87 -29.42
C ILE A 259 -7.07 -34.61 -30.04
N ASN A 260 -6.24 -33.62 -30.38
CA ASN A 260 -6.70 -32.42 -31.08
C ASN A 260 -7.35 -32.73 -32.43
N ASP A 261 -6.73 -33.59 -33.23
CA ASP A 261 -7.22 -33.94 -34.57
C ASP A 261 -8.53 -34.74 -34.52
N THR A 262 -8.78 -35.51 -33.45
CA THR A 262 -9.97 -36.37 -33.30
C THR A 262 -11.13 -35.64 -32.60
N TYR A 263 -10.85 -34.90 -31.53
CA TYR A 263 -11.85 -34.32 -30.63
C TYR A 263 -11.86 -32.78 -30.63
N GLY A 264 -10.99 -32.16 -31.43
CA GLY A 264 -10.86 -30.70 -31.52
C GLY A 264 -9.99 -30.09 -30.41
N HIS A 265 -9.62 -28.82 -30.60
CA HIS A 265 -8.72 -28.09 -29.69
C HIS A 265 -9.29 -27.93 -28.26
N HIS A 266 -10.62 -27.87 -28.11
CA HIS A 266 -11.24 -27.80 -26.78
C HIS A 266 -10.91 -29.03 -25.93
N ALA A 267 -10.93 -30.23 -26.52
CA ALA A 267 -10.55 -31.46 -25.86
C ALA A 267 -9.07 -31.49 -25.49
N GLY A 268 -8.20 -30.95 -26.36
CA GLY A 268 -6.79 -30.74 -26.05
C GLY A 268 -6.58 -29.83 -24.84
N ASP A 269 -7.29 -28.71 -24.78
CA ASP A 269 -7.24 -27.77 -23.66
C ASP A 269 -7.68 -28.42 -22.34
N LEU A 270 -8.76 -29.21 -22.35
CA LEU A 270 -9.21 -29.98 -21.19
C LEU A 270 -8.18 -31.04 -20.78
N THR A 271 -7.52 -31.68 -21.75
CA THR A 271 -6.47 -32.66 -21.51
C THR A 271 -5.27 -32.03 -20.80
N LEU A 272 -4.80 -30.88 -21.28
CA LEU A 272 -3.68 -30.16 -20.67
C LEU A 272 -4.02 -29.63 -19.27
N ARG A 273 -5.24 -29.13 -19.06
CA ARG A 273 -5.74 -28.72 -17.73
C ARG A 273 -5.71 -29.88 -16.76
N SER A 274 -6.25 -31.03 -17.16
CA SER A 274 -6.37 -32.20 -16.30
C SER A 274 -4.99 -32.78 -15.97
N LEU A 275 -4.08 -32.87 -16.94
CA LEU A 275 -2.71 -33.31 -16.69
C LEU A 275 -1.97 -32.36 -15.72
N SER A 276 -2.15 -31.05 -15.90
CA SER A 276 -1.58 -30.05 -15.00
C SER A 276 -2.10 -30.20 -13.57
N LEU A 277 -3.40 -30.41 -13.39
CA LEU A 277 -4.01 -30.65 -12.08
C LEU A 277 -3.43 -31.90 -11.41
N VAL A 278 -3.36 -33.03 -12.14
CA VAL A 278 -2.75 -34.25 -11.62
C VAL A 278 -1.31 -34.00 -11.18
N ALA A 279 -0.48 -33.35 -12.00
CA ALA A 279 0.90 -33.06 -11.63
C ALA A 279 1.01 -32.13 -10.41
N MET A 280 0.14 -31.12 -10.29
CA MET A 280 0.10 -30.20 -9.16
C MET A 280 -0.37 -30.84 -7.85
N GLU A 281 -1.29 -31.81 -7.91
CA GLU A 281 -1.73 -32.55 -6.71
C GLU A 281 -0.66 -33.52 -6.21
N GLN A 282 0.20 -34.01 -7.10
CA GLN A 282 1.25 -34.97 -6.78
C GLN A 282 2.57 -34.32 -6.33
N LYS A 283 2.74 -33.01 -6.50
CA LYS A 283 3.97 -32.30 -6.12
C LYS A 283 3.95 -31.84 -4.66
N ARG A 284 5.13 -31.61 -4.08
CA ARG A 284 5.27 -30.96 -2.76
C ARG A 284 5.18 -29.44 -2.89
N ALA A 285 5.01 -28.75 -1.76
CA ALA A 285 4.97 -27.29 -1.72
C ALA A 285 6.25 -26.64 -2.29
N GLN A 286 7.42 -27.24 -2.02
CA GLN A 286 8.73 -26.78 -2.48
C GLN A 286 9.06 -27.13 -3.96
N ASP A 287 8.27 -28.02 -4.57
CA ASP A 287 8.49 -28.42 -5.95
C ASP A 287 7.91 -27.35 -6.90
N THR A 288 8.61 -27.10 -8.00
CA THR A 288 8.26 -26.08 -8.99
C THR A 288 7.73 -26.75 -10.25
N PHE A 289 6.51 -26.41 -10.65
CA PHE A 289 5.85 -26.98 -11.82
C PHE A 289 5.56 -25.91 -12.87
N GLY A 290 5.90 -26.16 -14.13
CA GLY A 290 5.68 -25.20 -15.21
C GLY A 290 5.48 -25.86 -16.57
N ARG A 291 4.81 -25.14 -17.48
CA ARG A 291 4.61 -25.54 -18.87
C ARG A 291 5.74 -24.98 -19.73
N LEU A 292 6.49 -25.86 -20.38
CA LEU A 292 7.61 -25.50 -21.24
C LEU A 292 7.16 -25.03 -22.63
N GLY A 293 6.01 -25.52 -23.11
CA GLY A 293 5.41 -25.15 -24.39
C GLY A 293 4.57 -26.31 -24.94
N GLY A 294 3.54 -26.03 -25.75
CA GLY A 294 2.67 -27.08 -26.32
C GLY A 294 2.10 -27.99 -25.22
N GLU A 295 2.39 -29.27 -25.31
CA GLU A 295 2.02 -30.35 -24.39
C GLU A 295 3.10 -30.72 -23.36
N GLU A 296 4.22 -29.98 -23.33
CA GLU A 296 5.38 -30.26 -22.48
C GLU A 296 5.30 -29.50 -21.16
N PHE A 297 5.51 -30.24 -20.07
CA PHE A 297 5.60 -29.71 -18.71
C PHE A 297 6.91 -30.14 -18.06
N ALA A 298 7.32 -29.40 -17.03
CA ALA A 298 8.46 -29.74 -16.21
C ALA A 298 8.13 -29.61 -14.72
N LEU A 299 8.69 -30.54 -13.93
CA LEU A 299 8.62 -30.54 -12.48
C LEU A 299 10.04 -30.58 -11.91
N LEU A 300 10.45 -29.49 -11.26
CA LEU A 300 11.72 -29.38 -10.57
C LEU A 300 11.52 -29.70 -9.09
N MET A 301 12.37 -30.58 -8.57
CA MET A 301 12.26 -31.15 -7.23
C MET A 301 13.56 -30.92 -6.45
N PRO A 302 13.66 -29.82 -5.68
CA PRO A 302 14.77 -29.59 -4.77
C PRO A 302 14.85 -30.66 -3.68
N GLU A 303 16.07 -30.94 -3.23
CA GLU A 303 16.37 -31.93 -2.18
C GLU A 303 15.80 -33.32 -2.46
N THR A 304 15.80 -33.71 -3.74
CA THR A 304 15.23 -34.97 -4.21
C THR A 304 16.23 -35.72 -5.08
N THR A 305 16.54 -36.95 -4.68
CA THR A 305 17.42 -37.86 -5.44
C THR A 305 16.69 -38.47 -6.63
N LEU A 306 17.43 -39.05 -7.58
CA LEU A 306 16.87 -39.71 -8.76
C LEU A 306 15.84 -40.79 -8.39
N THR A 307 16.14 -41.62 -7.38
CA THR A 307 15.23 -42.69 -6.94
C THR A 307 13.92 -42.13 -6.40
N GLN A 308 13.96 -41.01 -5.66
CA GLN A 308 12.76 -40.37 -5.15
C GLN A 308 11.97 -39.68 -6.27
N ALA A 309 12.66 -39.05 -7.21
CA ALA A 309 12.06 -38.43 -8.39
C ALA A 309 11.34 -39.45 -9.28
N LEU A 310 11.93 -40.64 -9.45
CA LEU A 310 11.31 -41.77 -10.16
C LEU A 310 9.99 -42.22 -9.53
N VAL A 311 9.90 -42.26 -8.20
CA VAL A 311 8.64 -42.61 -7.49
C VAL A 311 7.55 -41.59 -7.80
N VAL A 312 7.88 -40.29 -7.82
CA VAL A 312 6.92 -39.24 -8.16
C VAL A 312 6.54 -39.29 -9.64
N ALA A 313 7.50 -39.51 -10.53
CA ALA A 313 7.25 -39.67 -11.96
C ALA A 313 6.28 -40.82 -12.27
N GLU A 314 6.52 -42.01 -11.68
CA GLU A 314 5.63 -43.16 -11.85
C GLU A 314 4.25 -42.92 -11.23
N ARG A 315 4.19 -42.23 -10.10
CA ARG A 315 2.91 -41.88 -9.48
C ARG A 315 2.08 -40.95 -10.38
N ILE A 316 2.69 -39.90 -10.93
CA ILE A 316 2.01 -38.99 -11.88
C ILE A 316 1.56 -39.79 -13.11
N ARG A 317 2.44 -40.60 -13.70
CA ARG A 317 2.13 -41.40 -14.89
C ARG A 317 0.95 -42.34 -14.67
N LYS A 318 0.94 -43.10 -13.57
CA LYS A 318 -0.16 -44.03 -13.23
C LYS A 318 -1.46 -43.27 -12.97
N THR A 319 -1.40 -42.24 -12.13
CA THR A 319 -2.57 -41.42 -11.79
C THR A 319 -3.21 -40.82 -13.04
N TRP A 320 -2.41 -40.30 -13.98
CA TRP A 320 -2.90 -39.79 -15.25
C TRP A 320 -3.54 -40.87 -16.12
N ALA A 321 -2.89 -42.02 -16.27
CA ALA A 321 -3.41 -43.13 -17.07
C ALA A 321 -4.77 -43.64 -16.53
N ASP A 322 -5.00 -43.56 -15.22
CA ASP A 322 -6.22 -43.98 -14.55
C ASP A 322 -7.29 -42.86 -14.45
N SER A 323 -6.99 -41.65 -14.96
CA SER A 323 -7.87 -40.47 -14.86
C SER A 323 -8.32 -39.99 -16.24
N PRO A 324 -9.30 -40.65 -16.89
CA PRO A 324 -9.80 -40.20 -18.19
C PRO A 324 -10.40 -38.79 -18.12
N VAL A 325 -10.14 -38.00 -19.15
CA VAL A 325 -10.69 -36.65 -19.29
C VAL A 325 -12.12 -36.77 -19.81
N ASN A 326 -13.09 -36.25 -19.07
CA ASN A 326 -14.48 -36.26 -19.50
C ASN A 326 -14.75 -35.10 -20.48
N LEU A 327 -15.12 -35.43 -21.72
CA LEU A 327 -15.60 -34.48 -22.72
C LEU A 327 -17.09 -34.76 -22.99
N ASP A 328 -17.98 -33.95 -22.42
CA ASP A 328 -19.44 -34.04 -22.62
C ASP A 328 -20.04 -35.45 -22.38
N GLY A 329 -19.45 -36.23 -21.47
CA GLY A 329 -19.86 -37.60 -21.14
C GLY A 329 -19.02 -38.69 -21.81
N GLU A 330 -18.15 -38.34 -22.75
CA GLU A 330 -17.21 -39.28 -23.38
C GLU A 330 -15.83 -39.25 -22.72
N PRO A 331 -15.29 -40.40 -22.26
CA PRO A 331 -13.97 -40.46 -21.65
C PRO A 331 -12.85 -40.46 -22.71
N ILE A 332 -11.95 -39.48 -22.62
CA ILE A 332 -10.72 -39.43 -23.41
C ILE A 332 -9.58 -40.02 -22.59
N HIS A 333 -9.03 -41.14 -23.09
CA HIS A 333 -7.85 -41.77 -22.51
C HIS A 333 -6.57 -41.23 -23.16
N SER A 334 -5.61 -40.84 -22.32
CA SER A 334 -4.28 -40.40 -22.72
C SER A 334 -3.26 -40.93 -21.73
N THR A 335 -2.01 -41.09 -22.18
CA THR A 335 -0.87 -41.46 -21.34
C THR A 335 0.17 -40.35 -21.38
N ILE A 336 1.18 -40.42 -20.51
CA ILE A 336 2.34 -39.53 -20.59
C ILE A 336 3.63 -40.33 -20.68
N SER A 337 4.59 -39.75 -21.39
CA SER A 337 5.99 -40.14 -21.32
C SER A 337 6.72 -39.17 -20.39
N VAL A 338 7.62 -39.68 -19.54
CA VAL A 338 8.36 -38.88 -18.56
C VAL A 338 9.85 -39.14 -18.66
N GLY A 339 10.63 -38.08 -18.83
CA GLY A 339 12.08 -38.09 -18.69
C GLY A 339 12.50 -37.56 -17.33
N VAL A 340 13.32 -38.31 -16.60
CA VAL A 340 13.82 -37.94 -15.27
C VAL A 340 15.32 -37.79 -15.31
N ALA A 341 15.82 -36.72 -14.71
CA ALA A 341 17.25 -36.59 -14.46
C ALA A 341 17.57 -35.95 -13.10
N GLU A 342 18.64 -36.40 -12.47
CA GLU A 342 19.22 -35.76 -11.29
C GLU A 342 20.40 -34.87 -11.69
N ALA A 343 20.54 -33.70 -11.08
CA ALA A 343 21.64 -32.77 -11.27
C ALA A 343 22.98 -33.43 -10.90
N LEU A 344 23.97 -33.28 -11.78
CA LEU A 344 25.30 -33.82 -11.59
C LEU A 344 26.27 -32.70 -11.24
N GLU A 345 27.32 -33.03 -10.50
CA GLU A 345 28.38 -32.08 -10.18
C GLU A 345 29.12 -31.54 -11.41
N THR A 346 29.07 -32.30 -12.50
CA THR A 346 29.66 -31.96 -13.81
C THR A 346 28.77 -31.05 -14.64
N ASP A 347 27.50 -30.84 -14.26
CA ASP A 347 26.63 -29.90 -14.97
C ASP A 347 27.14 -28.46 -14.74
N GLN A 348 27.31 -27.71 -15.82
CA GLN A 348 27.77 -26.32 -15.76
C GLN A 348 26.59 -25.34 -15.61
N SER A 349 25.40 -25.77 -16.03
CA SER A 349 24.19 -24.97 -16.02
C SER A 349 22.94 -25.83 -15.84
N PHE A 350 21.81 -25.18 -15.49
CA PHE A 350 20.51 -25.85 -15.50
C PHE A 350 20.14 -26.41 -16.88
N GLU A 351 20.66 -25.81 -17.96
CA GLU A 351 20.40 -26.28 -19.32
C GLU A 351 20.97 -27.69 -19.56
N ASP A 352 22.09 -28.05 -18.91
CA ASP A 352 22.68 -29.39 -19.04
C ASP A 352 21.77 -30.46 -18.39
N LEU A 353 21.22 -30.16 -17.21
CA LEU A 353 20.22 -30.99 -16.55
C LEU A 353 18.95 -31.12 -17.40
N LEU A 354 18.45 -29.99 -17.93
CA LEU A 354 17.28 -29.96 -18.82
C LEU A 354 17.49 -30.84 -20.05
N ARG A 355 18.66 -30.73 -20.70
CA ARG A 355 19.02 -31.54 -21.88
C ARG A 355 19.11 -33.03 -21.54
N ARG A 356 19.60 -33.40 -20.35
CA ARG A 356 19.62 -34.80 -19.90
C ARG A 356 18.21 -35.35 -19.65
N ALA A 357 17.35 -34.58 -18.99
CA ALA A 357 15.95 -34.98 -18.77
C ALA A 357 15.20 -35.12 -20.11
N ASP A 358 15.41 -34.21 -21.06
CA ASP A 358 14.81 -34.27 -22.40
C ASP A 358 15.27 -35.51 -23.19
N ARG A 359 16.56 -35.86 -23.13
CA ARG A 359 17.05 -37.12 -23.70
C ARG A 359 16.38 -38.34 -23.10
N MET A 360 16.07 -38.32 -21.80
CA MET A 360 15.34 -39.42 -21.18
C MET A 360 13.87 -39.44 -21.62
N LEU A 361 13.22 -38.29 -21.77
CA LEU A 361 11.87 -38.20 -22.32
C LEU A 361 11.81 -38.79 -23.74
N TYR A 362 12.78 -38.45 -24.58
CA TYR A 362 12.91 -39.02 -25.92
C TYR A 362 13.04 -40.55 -25.88
N LYS A 363 13.86 -41.10 -24.97
CA LYS A 363 13.95 -42.55 -24.74
C LYS A 363 12.59 -43.14 -24.33
N ALA A 364 11.89 -42.51 -23.39
CA ALA A 364 10.57 -42.98 -22.96
C ALA A 364 9.59 -43.08 -24.15
N LYS A 365 9.59 -42.07 -25.03
CA LYS A 365 8.79 -42.05 -26.26
C LYS A 365 9.21 -43.16 -27.25
N SER A 366 10.51 -43.33 -27.49
CA SER A 366 11.03 -44.29 -28.47
C SER A 366 10.83 -45.75 -28.06
N TYR A 367 10.81 -46.04 -26.76
CA TYR A 367 10.57 -47.39 -26.25
C TYR A 367 9.08 -47.77 -26.17
N GLY A 368 8.17 -46.96 -26.70
CA GLY A 368 6.74 -47.30 -26.80
C GLY A 368 5.83 -46.48 -25.88
N ARG A 369 6.28 -45.32 -25.40
CA ARG A 369 5.47 -44.35 -24.62
C ARG A 369 4.93 -44.92 -23.30
N ASN A 370 4.05 -44.17 -22.62
CA ASN A 370 3.45 -44.52 -21.33
C ASN A 370 4.46 -45.06 -20.31
N ARG A 371 5.59 -44.37 -20.15
CA ARG A 371 6.67 -44.84 -19.28
C ARG A 371 7.54 -43.71 -18.76
N VAL A 372 8.29 -44.05 -17.73
CA VAL A 372 9.35 -43.21 -17.18
C VAL A 372 10.70 -43.74 -17.66
N ALA A 373 11.58 -42.85 -18.08
CA ALA A 373 12.99 -43.14 -18.32
C ALA A 373 13.86 -42.21 -17.46
N ALA A 374 14.96 -42.74 -16.92
CA ALA A 374 15.88 -42.01 -16.05
C ALA A 374 17.33 -42.17 -16.52
N ASN A 375 18.15 -41.20 -16.13
CA ASN A 375 19.55 -41.06 -16.55
C ASN A 375 20.55 -41.68 -15.58
#